data_AF-A0A0P7AWB5-F1
#
_entry.id   AF-A0A0P7AWB5-F1
#
_cell.length_a   1.000
_cell.length_b   1.000
_cell.length_c   1.000
_cell.angle_alpha   90.00
_cell.angle_beta   90.00
_cell.angle_gamma   90.00
#
_symmetry.space_group_name_H-M   'P 1'
#
loop_
_entity.id
_entity.type
_entity.pdbx_description
1 polymer ?
#
loop_
_entity_poly.entity_id
_entity_poly.type
_entity_poly.pdbx_seq_one_letter_code
_entity_poly.pdbx_strand_id
1 'polypeptide(L)'
;MEAIPIKLKANPSTKDEDLANLRAFSNEGRRSHLSAETLEVKAISSIPRIRKCYGWLRLSGQAFREIPTKLRAPSLRVGKIPRTMSAGKEYIAIAYEYIEEGENRPAIVEKVTNFFCLAGFSHTNSPASRNWKSGVLVDLSDIVHPGGISGIVREWLEVLPMKAFIASASFYGNVRSRTCLTASAHAAAAVTVNL
;
A
#
# COMPACT_ATOMS: atom_id res chain seq x y z
N MET A 1 19.26 24.53 -0.37
CA MET A 1 18.53 24.09 0.84
C MET A 1 18.93 22.65 1.10
N GLU A 2 19.52 22.36 2.25
CA GLU A 2 19.82 20.98 2.63
C GLU A 2 18.53 20.20 2.88
N ALA A 3 18.46 18.96 2.41
CA ALA A 3 17.30 18.11 2.63
C ALA A 3 17.26 17.65 4.09
N ILE A 4 16.15 17.92 4.80
CA ILE A 4 15.95 17.39 6.16
C ILE A 4 15.88 15.87 6.07
N PRO A 5 16.75 15.13 6.78
CA PRO A 5 16.78 13.67 6.71
C PRO A 5 15.50 13.04 7.30
N ILE A 6 15.08 11.91 6.74
CA ILE A 6 13.98 11.10 7.28
C ILE A 6 14.52 10.25 8.42
N LYS A 7 13.96 10.46 9.61
CA LYS A 7 14.35 9.84 10.87
C LYS A 7 13.18 9.00 11.38
N LEU A 8 13.40 7.69 11.54
CA LEU A 8 12.37 6.74 11.97
C LEU A 8 12.74 6.11 13.29
N LYS A 9 11.77 5.80 14.16
CA LYS A 9 12.01 4.95 15.33
C LYS A 9 12.41 3.56 14.85
N ALA A 10 13.56 3.06 15.32
CA ALA A 10 14.15 1.81 14.82
C ALA A 10 13.29 0.58 15.14
N ASN A 11 12.67 0.58 16.32
CA ASN A 11 11.84 -0.50 16.84
C ASN A 11 10.48 0.05 17.30
N PRO A 12 9.57 0.39 16.38
CA PRO A 12 8.23 0.81 16.75
C PRO A 12 7.45 -0.38 17.32
N SER A 13 6.73 -0.14 18.40
CA SER A 13 5.99 -1.15 19.18
C SER A 13 4.53 -0.75 19.44
N THR A 14 4.22 0.53 19.25
CA THR A 14 2.89 1.10 19.44
C THR A 14 2.36 1.73 18.15
N LYS A 15 1.04 1.80 18.03
CA LYS A 15 0.35 2.44 16.90
C LYS A 15 0.76 3.91 16.70
N ASP A 16 1.02 4.61 17.81
CA ASP A 16 1.45 6.02 17.77
C ASP A 16 2.88 6.16 17.25
N GLU A 17 3.74 5.19 17.55
CA GLU A 17 5.10 5.12 17.00
C GLU A 17 5.08 4.79 15.51
N ASP A 18 4.24 3.85 15.07
CA ASP A 18 4.04 3.58 13.64
C ASP A 18 3.50 4.81 12.91
N LEU A 19 2.56 5.54 13.53
CA LEU A 19 2.02 6.79 13.00
C LEU A 19 3.07 7.90 12.93
N ALA A 20 3.97 7.98 13.92
CA ALA A 20 5.10 8.90 13.90
C ALA A 20 6.06 8.58 12.75
N ASN A 21 6.41 7.30 12.57
CA ASN A 21 7.24 6.85 11.45
C ASN A 21 6.60 7.17 10.10
N LEU A 22 5.29 6.95 9.95
CA LEU A 22 4.57 7.30 8.72
C LEU A 22 4.62 8.82 8.45
N ARG A 23 4.42 9.64 9.48
CA ARG A 23 4.46 11.11 9.37
C ARG A 23 5.85 11.65 9.05
N ALA A 24 6.92 10.96 9.44
CA ALA A 24 8.30 11.38 9.15
C ALA A 24 8.62 11.48 7.65
N PHE A 25 7.79 10.91 6.77
CA PHE A 25 7.94 11.08 5.32
C PHE A 25 7.34 12.39 4.78
N SER A 26 6.55 13.13 5.57
CA SER A 26 6.04 14.46 5.18
C SER A 26 6.96 15.60 5.62
N ASN A 27 6.86 16.75 4.95
CA ASN A 27 7.63 17.95 5.32
C ASN A 27 7.25 18.44 6.72
N GLU A 28 5.98 18.30 7.10
CA GLU A 28 5.43 18.66 8.40
C GLU A 28 5.99 17.74 9.49
N GLY A 29 5.93 16.42 9.30
CA GLY A 29 6.46 15.47 10.27
C GLY A 29 7.97 15.60 10.45
N ARG A 30 8.73 15.81 9.36
CA ARG A 30 10.19 16.06 9.46
C ARG A 30 10.52 17.31 10.27
N ARG A 31 9.72 18.38 10.15
CA ARG A 31 9.91 19.60 10.94
C ARG A 31 9.56 19.39 12.41
N SER A 32 8.47 18.68 12.71
CA SER A 32 8.06 18.39 14.09
C SER A 32 9.05 17.52 14.88
N HIS A 33 9.80 16.65 14.20
CA HIS A 33 10.82 15.81 14.85
C HIS A 33 12.12 16.53 15.21
N LEU A 34 12.34 17.77 14.74
CA LEU A 34 13.53 18.55 15.10
C LEU A 34 13.54 18.99 16.58
N SER A 35 12.39 18.94 17.26
CA SER A 35 12.25 19.40 18.65
C SER A 35 12.07 18.28 19.70
N ALA A 36 12.10 17.01 19.30
CA ALA A 36 11.88 15.89 20.21
C ALA A 36 13.21 15.17 20.53
N GLU A 37 13.57 15.11 21.81
CA GLU A 37 14.78 14.42 22.28
C GLU A 37 14.70 12.90 22.05
N THR A 38 15.63 12.44 21.20
CA THR A 38 16.32 11.13 21.18
C THR A 38 15.63 9.92 21.81
N LEU A 39 14.73 9.31 21.03
CA LEU A 39 14.56 7.85 21.03
C LEU A 39 15.58 7.22 20.08
N GLU A 40 15.78 5.89 20.14
CA GLU A 40 16.59 5.16 19.16
C GLU A 40 16.02 5.35 17.75
N VAL A 41 16.63 6.30 17.03
CA VAL A 41 16.17 6.76 15.73
C VAL A 41 17.17 6.30 14.68
N LYS A 42 16.66 5.64 13.65
CA LYS A 42 17.38 5.21 12.47
C LYS A 42 17.13 6.19 11.33
N ALA A 43 18.19 6.79 10.81
CA ALA A 43 18.12 7.49 9.54
C ALA A 43 17.99 6.47 8.40
N ILE A 44 17.07 6.69 7.47
CA ILE A 44 17.00 5.85 6.27
C ILE A 44 18.07 6.30 5.28
N SER A 45 18.99 5.41 4.93
CA SER A 45 20.05 5.67 3.95
C SER A 45 19.60 5.41 2.52
N SER A 46 18.58 4.56 2.33
CA SER A 46 18.02 4.23 1.03
C SER A 46 16.58 3.75 1.17
N ILE A 47 15.78 4.02 0.13
CA ILE A 47 14.44 3.47 -0.06
C ILE A 47 14.59 2.29 -1.02
N PRO A 48 14.05 1.10 -0.70
CA PRO A 48 14.12 -0.03 -1.63
C PRO A 48 13.31 0.26 -2.89
N ARG A 49 13.47 -0.58 -3.91
CA ARG A 49 12.75 -0.43 -5.16
C ARG A 49 11.24 -0.59 -4.94
N ILE A 50 10.53 0.54 -4.88
CA ILE A 50 9.07 0.61 -4.87
C ILE A 50 8.59 1.10 -6.24
N ARG A 51 7.41 0.65 -6.69
CA ARG A 51 6.84 1.10 -7.98
C ARG A 51 6.66 2.61 -7.97
N LYS A 52 6.98 3.29 -9.07
CA LYS A 52 6.76 4.73 -9.16
C LYS A 52 5.27 5.03 -9.27
N CYS A 53 4.83 6.10 -8.62
CA CYS A 53 3.52 6.71 -8.82
C CYS A 53 3.72 7.94 -9.70
N TYR A 54 3.13 7.93 -10.89
CA TYR A 54 3.17 9.06 -11.82
C TYR A 54 2.06 10.09 -11.54
N GLY A 55 1.21 9.82 -10.54
CA GLY A 55 0.19 10.74 -10.06
C GLY A 55 -1.19 10.42 -10.60
N TRP A 56 -2.03 11.45 -10.64
CA TRP A 56 -3.45 11.33 -10.95
C TRP A 56 -3.71 11.63 -12.43
N LEU A 57 -4.53 10.80 -13.07
CA LEU A 57 -4.96 10.98 -14.45
C LEU A 57 -6.48 11.12 -14.50
N ARG A 58 -6.96 12.09 -15.29
CA ARG A 58 -8.39 12.20 -15.62
C ARG A 58 -8.67 11.38 -16.88
N LEU A 59 -9.67 10.52 -16.80
CA LEU A 59 -10.08 9.64 -17.88
C LEU A 59 -11.55 9.87 -18.20
N SER A 60 -11.84 10.10 -19.48
CA SER A 60 -13.22 10.10 -19.94
C SER A 60 -13.75 8.67 -20.03
N GLY A 61 -15.01 8.48 -19.63
CA GLY A 61 -15.71 7.22 -19.74
C GLY A 61 -15.72 6.65 -21.16
N GLN A 62 -15.65 7.53 -22.17
CA GLN A 62 -15.59 7.15 -23.58
C GLN A 62 -14.34 6.33 -23.90
N ALA A 63 -13.21 6.60 -23.25
CA ALA A 63 -11.97 5.86 -23.46
C ALA A 63 -12.15 4.35 -23.16
N PHE A 64 -13.06 3.97 -22.25
CA PHE A 64 -13.33 2.56 -21.96
C PHE A 64 -14.08 1.83 -23.08
N ARG A 65 -14.72 2.55 -24.00
CA ARG A 65 -15.34 1.93 -25.19
C ARG A 65 -14.29 1.45 -26.19
N GLU A 66 -13.16 2.13 -26.26
CA GLU A 66 -12.06 1.80 -27.16
C GLU A 66 -11.24 0.60 -26.65
N ILE A 67 -11.30 0.32 -25.34
CA ILE A 67 -10.64 -0.85 -24.76
C ILE A 67 -11.29 -2.13 -25.29
N PRO A 68 -10.51 -3.10 -25.80
CA PRO A 68 -11.02 -4.41 -26.22
C PRO A 68 -11.80 -5.09 -25.09
N THR A 69 -12.94 -5.73 -25.40
CA THR A 69 -13.84 -6.32 -24.40
C THR A 69 -13.13 -7.27 -23.42
N LYS A 70 -12.10 -8.00 -23.89
CA LYS A 70 -11.29 -8.93 -23.07
C LYS A 70 -10.44 -8.22 -22.00
N LEU A 71 -10.13 -6.94 -22.17
CA LEU A 71 -9.34 -6.12 -21.26
C LEU A 71 -10.18 -5.17 -20.41
N ARG A 72 -11.50 -5.10 -20.66
CA ARG A 72 -12.39 -4.25 -19.87
C ARG A 72 -12.56 -4.82 -18.46
N ALA A 73 -12.60 -3.93 -17.48
CA ALA A 73 -12.95 -4.31 -16.12
C ALA A 73 -14.34 -4.99 -16.09
N PRO A 74 -14.50 -6.12 -15.39
CA PRO A 74 -15.77 -6.79 -15.30
C PRO A 74 -16.79 -5.92 -14.56
N SER A 75 -18.06 -6.05 -14.96
CA SER A 75 -19.16 -5.46 -14.20
C SER A 75 -19.42 -6.30 -12.97
N LEU A 76 -19.24 -5.72 -11.79
CA LEU A 76 -19.42 -6.40 -10.51
C LEU A 76 -20.66 -5.88 -9.81
N ARG A 77 -21.39 -6.74 -9.11
CA ARG A 77 -22.45 -6.32 -8.17
C ARG A 77 -21.96 -6.58 -6.75
N VAL A 78 -21.88 -5.53 -5.95
CA VAL A 78 -21.56 -5.63 -4.53
C VAL A 78 -22.82 -5.23 -3.77
N GLY A 79 -23.53 -6.23 -3.23
CA GLY A 79 -24.87 -6.04 -2.70
C GLY A 79 -25.85 -5.55 -3.77
N LYS A 80 -26.52 -4.41 -3.51
CA LYS A 80 -27.46 -3.78 -4.45
C LYS A 80 -26.80 -2.76 -5.39
N ILE A 81 -25.49 -2.53 -5.27
CA ILE A 81 -24.79 -1.48 -6.01
C ILE A 81 -24.05 -2.09 -7.22
N PRO A 82 -24.44 -1.73 -8.47
CA PRO A 82 -23.67 -2.11 -9.64
C PRO A 82 -22.38 -1.27 -9.72
N ARG A 83 -21.24 -1.96 -9.80
CA ARG A 83 -19.91 -1.40 -10.05
C ARG A 83 -19.59 -1.58 -11.52
N THR A 84 -19.94 -0.57 -12.32
CA THR A 84 -19.68 -0.52 -13.76
C THR A 84 -19.05 0.83 -14.13
N MET A 85 -18.24 0.82 -15.19
CA MET A 85 -17.74 2.05 -15.79
C MET A 85 -18.71 2.50 -16.89
N SER A 86 -19.24 3.71 -16.76
CA SER A 86 -20.18 4.30 -17.72
C SER A 86 -19.42 5.25 -18.63
N ALA A 87 -19.77 5.21 -19.92
CA ALA A 87 -19.14 6.06 -20.92
C ALA A 87 -19.43 7.56 -20.73
N GLY A 88 -20.52 7.92 -20.04
CA GLY A 88 -20.91 9.31 -19.81
C GLY A 88 -20.34 9.95 -18.55
N LYS A 89 -19.32 9.34 -17.92
CA LYS A 89 -18.73 9.82 -16.67
C LYS A 89 -17.24 10.11 -16.81
N GLU A 90 -16.75 11.01 -15.97
CA GLU A 90 -15.33 11.27 -15.82
C GLU A 90 -14.78 10.51 -14.62
N TYR A 91 -13.59 9.95 -14.79
CA TYR A 91 -12.92 9.11 -13.79
C TYR A 91 -11.56 9.71 -13.44
N ILE A 92 -11.12 9.44 -12.21
CA ILE A 92 -9.76 9.75 -11.77
C ILE A 92 -9.07 8.41 -11.51
N ALA A 93 -7.97 8.18 -12.22
CA ALA A 93 -7.08 7.05 -12.04
C ALA A 93 -5.78 7.51 -11.37
N ILE A 94 -5.08 6.58 -10.72
CA ILE A 94 -3.69 6.78 -10.30
C ILE A 94 -2.82 5.98 -11.26
N ALA A 95 -1.91 6.65 -11.94
CA ALA A 95 -0.97 6.02 -12.86
C ALA A 95 0.24 5.53 -12.08
N TYR A 96 0.52 4.24 -12.18
CA TYR A 96 1.71 3.62 -11.61
C TYR A 96 2.59 3.07 -12.71
N GLU A 97 3.86 2.89 -12.38
CA GLU A 97 4.80 2.15 -13.18
C GLU A 97 4.33 0.71 -13.45
N TYR A 98 4.41 0.31 -14.72
CA TYR A 98 4.22 -1.07 -15.12
C TYR A 98 5.47 -1.87 -14.75
N ILE A 99 5.27 -2.96 -14.01
CA ILE A 99 6.33 -3.89 -13.61
C ILE A 99 6.13 -5.18 -14.39
N GLU A 100 7.15 -5.57 -15.16
CA GLU A 100 7.17 -6.83 -15.89
C GLU A 100 7.13 -8.03 -14.93
N GLU A 101 6.51 -9.11 -15.40
CA GLU A 101 6.53 -10.37 -14.70
C GLU A 101 7.97 -10.88 -14.53
N GLY A 102 8.26 -11.40 -13.36
CA GLY A 102 9.59 -11.92 -13.06
C GLY A 102 9.64 -12.52 -11.66
N GLU A 103 10.70 -13.29 -11.43
CA GLU A 103 10.89 -14.04 -10.19
C GLU A 103 11.02 -13.10 -8.98
N ASN A 104 10.30 -13.43 -7.92
CA ASN A 104 10.37 -12.69 -6.66
C ASN A 104 11.38 -13.36 -5.73
N ARG A 105 12.58 -12.77 -5.61
CA ARG A 105 13.61 -13.29 -4.71
C ARG A 105 13.24 -12.98 -3.25
N PRO A 106 13.19 -13.97 -2.34
CA PRO A 106 12.74 -13.78 -0.95
C PRO A 106 13.47 -12.65 -0.21
N ALA A 107 14.79 -12.54 -0.38
CA ALA A 107 15.59 -11.47 0.26
C ALA A 107 15.20 -10.05 -0.20
N ILE A 108 14.73 -9.88 -1.44
CA ILE A 108 14.28 -8.58 -1.95
C ILE A 108 12.91 -8.25 -1.36
N VAL A 109 11.99 -9.21 -1.38
CA VAL A 109 10.64 -9.09 -0.80
C VAL A 109 10.73 -8.73 0.68
N GLU A 110 11.54 -9.48 1.43
CA GLU A 110 11.79 -9.22 2.85
C GLU A 110 12.34 -7.81 3.08
N LYS A 111 13.31 -7.36 2.28
CA LYS A 111 13.85 -6.00 2.37
C LYS A 111 12.78 -4.92 2.13
N VAL A 112 11.91 -5.10 1.15
CA VAL A 112 10.82 -4.16 0.83
C VAL A 112 9.78 -4.15 1.95
N THR A 113 9.38 -5.32 2.44
CA THR A 113 8.42 -5.46 3.52
C THR A 113 8.96 -4.87 4.84
N ASN A 114 10.22 -5.15 5.19
CA ASN A 114 10.88 -4.56 6.35
C ASN A 114 10.91 -3.03 6.27
N PHE A 115 11.08 -2.46 5.07
CA PHE A 115 10.99 -1.02 4.87
C PHE A 115 9.58 -0.48 5.11
N PHE A 116 8.54 -1.12 4.57
CA PHE A 116 7.15 -0.69 4.80
C PHE A 116 6.78 -0.77 6.28
N CYS A 117 7.19 -1.85 6.95
CA CYS A 117 7.11 -2.01 8.39
C CYS A 117 7.76 -0.86 9.15
N LEU A 118 9.03 -0.55 8.85
CA LEU A 118 9.74 0.55 9.49
C LEU A 118 9.08 1.91 9.18
N ALA A 119 8.50 2.08 8.00
CA ALA A 119 7.77 3.28 7.61
C ALA A 119 6.38 3.40 8.28
N GLY A 120 5.99 2.44 9.13
CA GLY A 120 4.74 2.45 9.90
C GLY A 120 3.59 1.71 9.23
N PHE A 121 3.81 0.97 8.14
CA PHE A 121 2.77 0.14 7.55
C PHE A 121 2.78 -1.27 8.16
N SER A 122 1.61 -1.87 8.30
CA SER A 122 1.46 -3.31 8.57
C SER A 122 1.12 -4.04 7.27
N HIS A 123 1.36 -5.35 7.21
CA HIS A 123 0.85 -6.19 6.12
C HIS A 123 -0.53 -6.77 6.47
N THR A 124 -1.29 -7.15 5.44
CA THR A 124 -2.51 -7.93 5.62
C THR A 124 -2.19 -9.33 6.18
N ASN A 125 -3.18 -9.99 6.79
CA ASN A 125 -3.00 -11.35 7.33
C ASN A 125 -2.77 -12.42 6.26
N SER A 126 -2.95 -12.09 4.99
CA SER A 126 -2.87 -13.03 3.87
C SER A 126 -2.27 -12.34 2.65
N PRO A 127 -0.97 -11.95 2.71
CA PRO A 127 -0.30 -11.34 1.57
C PRO A 127 -0.29 -12.33 0.41
N ALA A 128 -0.68 -11.87 -0.77
CA ALA A 128 -0.80 -12.75 -1.92
C ALA A 128 0.47 -12.66 -2.78
N SER A 129 1.08 -13.81 -3.08
CA SER A 129 2.29 -13.85 -3.91
C SER A 129 2.12 -13.20 -5.29
N ARG A 130 0.91 -13.29 -5.87
CA ARG A 130 0.52 -12.62 -7.13
C ARG A 130 0.62 -11.09 -7.09
N ASN A 131 0.65 -10.49 -5.90
CA ASN A 131 0.76 -9.05 -5.72
C ASN A 131 2.22 -8.58 -5.77
N TRP A 132 3.17 -9.49 -5.97
CA TRP A 132 4.59 -9.21 -6.15
C TRP A 132 5.04 -9.58 -7.56
N LYS A 133 5.82 -8.70 -8.19
CA LYS A 133 6.44 -8.95 -9.50
C LYS A 133 7.87 -8.44 -9.49
N SER A 134 8.83 -9.28 -9.87
CA SER A 134 10.25 -8.89 -9.92
C SER A 134 10.76 -8.24 -8.62
N GLY A 135 10.26 -8.71 -7.46
CA GLY A 135 10.58 -8.17 -6.13
C GLY A 135 9.91 -6.85 -5.76
N VAL A 136 8.93 -6.37 -6.55
CA VAL A 136 8.18 -5.13 -6.31
C VAL A 136 6.73 -5.47 -5.95
N LEU A 137 6.22 -4.87 -4.85
CA LEU A 137 4.82 -4.96 -4.49
C LEU A 137 3.97 -4.12 -5.46
N VAL A 138 3.15 -4.77 -6.27
CA VAL A 138 2.28 -4.15 -7.28
C VAL A 138 0.86 -3.89 -6.79
N ASP A 139 0.35 -4.67 -5.82
CA ASP A 139 -0.92 -4.35 -5.17
C ASP A 139 -0.67 -3.82 -3.76
N LEU A 140 -0.85 -2.51 -3.60
CA LEU A 140 -0.66 -1.85 -2.32
C LEU A 140 -1.81 -2.14 -1.34
N SER A 141 -2.83 -2.91 -1.71
CA SER A 141 -3.83 -3.39 -0.75
C SER A 141 -3.25 -4.37 0.27
N ASP A 142 -2.07 -4.94 0.01
CA ASP A 142 -1.38 -5.85 0.94
C ASP A 142 -0.70 -5.13 2.11
N ILE A 143 -0.73 -3.80 2.14
CA ILE A 143 -0.25 -2.99 3.26
C ILE A 143 -1.37 -2.13 3.84
N VAL A 144 -1.32 -1.91 5.15
CA VAL A 144 -2.32 -1.20 5.96
C VAL A 144 -1.60 -0.11 6.75
N HIS A 145 -2.09 1.12 6.69
CA HIS A 145 -1.54 2.23 7.49
C HIS A 145 -1.95 2.09 8.97
N PRO A 146 -1.27 2.76 9.93
CA PRO A 146 -1.52 2.61 11.36
C PRO A 146 -2.97 2.91 11.76
N GLY A 147 -3.60 3.88 11.11
CA GLY A 147 -4.99 4.26 11.36
C GLY A 147 -6.03 3.35 10.69
N GLY A 148 -5.61 2.42 9.84
CA GLY A 148 -6.47 1.53 9.09
C GLY A 148 -7.01 0.43 9.99
N ILE A 149 -8.32 0.18 9.92
CA ILE A 149 -8.93 -0.97 10.59
C ILE A 149 -8.76 -2.16 9.66
N SER A 150 -7.92 -3.14 10.04
CA SER A 150 -7.79 -4.41 9.30
C SER A 150 -9.00 -5.34 9.51
N GLY A 151 -10.22 -4.79 9.57
CA GLY A 151 -11.43 -5.57 9.88
C GLY A 151 -12.57 -4.73 10.44
N ILE A 152 -13.27 -3.98 9.58
CA ILE A 152 -14.73 -3.77 9.61
C ILE A 152 -15.12 -3.46 8.17
N VAL A 153 -15.72 -4.47 7.52
CA VAL A 153 -16.71 -4.22 6.47
C VAL A 153 -17.97 -3.83 7.21
N ARG A 154 -18.24 -2.53 7.31
CA ARG A 154 -19.57 -1.90 7.41
C ARG A 154 -19.33 -0.39 7.61
N GLU A 155 -19.97 0.40 6.75
CA GLU A 155 -20.24 1.83 7.02
C GLU A 155 -19.19 2.90 6.64
N TRP A 156 -18.24 2.61 5.75
CA TRP A 156 -17.45 3.66 5.04
C TRP A 156 -17.69 3.71 3.52
N LEU A 157 -18.68 2.97 3.02
CA LEU A 157 -19.01 2.92 1.59
C LEU A 157 -19.99 4.00 1.10
N GLU A 158 -20.48 4.89 1.98
CA GLU A 158 -21.51 5.88 1.62
C GLU A 158 -21.01 7.31 1.37
N VAL A 159 -19.73 7.65 1.64
CA VAL A 159 -19.26 9.05 1.52
C VAL A 159 -18.10 9.25 0.53
N LEU A 160 -17.67 8.24 -0.22
CA LEU A 160 -16.68 8.43 -1.29
C LEU A 160 -17.35 8.37 -2.67
N PRO A 161 -17.68 9.52 -3.29
CA PRO A 161 -18.17 9.57 -4.65
C PRO A 161 -17.07 9.12 -5.61
N MET A 162 -17.10 7.85 -6.02
CA MET A 162 -16.49 7.29 -7.23
C MET A 162 -15.17 7.93 -7.72
N LYS A 163 -14.26 8.27 -6.80
CA LYS A 163 -12.98 8.90 -7.09
C LYS A 163 -11.96 8.17 -6.22
N ALA A 164 -11.17 7.32 -6.88
CA ALA A 164 -10.11 6.52 -6.29
C ALA A 164 -10.57 5.40 -5.34
N PHE A 165 -10.79 4.19 -5.87
CA PHE A 165 -10.63 2.98 -5.07
C PHE A 165 -10.30 1.79 -5.97
N ILE A 166 -9.06 1.32 -5.90
CA ILE A 166 -8.76 -0.10 -6.00
C ILE A 166 -8.40 -0.48 -4.56
N ALA A 167 -9.38 -0.96 -3.80
CA ALA A 167 -9.07 -1.90 -2.73
C ALA A 167 -9.84 -3.17 -3.06
N SER A 168 -9.08 -4.22 -3.33
CA SER A 168 -9.57 -5.59 -3.27
C SER A 168 -10.07 -5.83 -1.84
N ALA A 169 -11.37 -6.07 -1.69
CA ALA A 169 -11.95 -6.49 -0.42
C ALA A 169 -11.49 -7.93 -0.14
N SER A 170 -10.47 -8.10 0.70
CA SER A 170 -10.10 -9.38 1.28
C SER A 170 -10.40 -9.37 2.77
N PHE A 171 -10.98 -10.48 3.24
CA PHE A 171 -11.85 -10.55 4.42
C PHE A 171 -11.09 -11.20 5.59
N TYR A 172 -10.31 -10.49 6.41
CA TYR A 172 -9.53 -11.17 7.46
C TYR A 172 -9.40 -10.36 8.75
N GLY A 173 -9.39 -11.08 9.88
CA GLY A 173 -9.64 -10.59 11.23
C GLY A 173 -8.49 -9.91 11.98
N ASN A 174 -8.74 -9.73 13.27
CA ASN A 174 -8.09 -8.80 14.20
C ASN A 174 -6.68 -9.26 14.65
N VAL A 175 -5.61 -8.48 14.45
CA VAL A 175 -4.29 -8.77 15.04
C VAL A 175 -3.56 -7.50 15.51
N ARG A 176 -3.16 -7.51 16.79
CA ARG A 176 -2.39 -6.47 17.52
C ARG A 176 -0.90 -6.42 17.11
N SER A 177 -0.29 -5.27 17.41
CA SER A 177 1.04 -4.73 17.03
C SER A 177 2.34 -5.53 17.33
N ARG A 178 2.35 -6.87 17.25
CA ARG A 178 3.60 -7.68 17.32
C ARG A 178 4.05 -8.24 15.95
N THR A 179 3.50 -7.74 14.85
CA THR A 179 3.38 -8.49 13.59
C THR A 179 4.39 -8.19 12.50
N CYS A 180 5.25 -7.18 12.60
CA CYS A 180 6.06 -6.82 11.42
C CYS A 180 7.16 -7.82 11.05
N LEU A 181 7.87 -8.41 12.03
CA LEU A 181 8.88 -9.44 11.75
C LEU A 181 8.26 -10.76 11.25
N THR A 182 7.14 -11.17 11.85
CA THR A 182 6.41 -12.38 11.43
C THR A 182 5.72 -12.19 10.08
N ALA A 183 5.20 -11.00 9.79
CA ALA A 183 4.60 -10.69 8.50
C ALA A 183 5.64 -10.55 7.38
N SER A 184 6.85 -10.09 7.68
CA SER A 184 8.00 -10.10 6.74
C SER A 184 8.35 -11.53 6.34
N ALA A 185 8.44 -12.42 7.33
CA ALA A 185 8.63 -13.84 7.10
C ALA A 185 7.46 -14.45 6.31
N HIS A 186 6.20 -14.09 6.59
CA HIS A 186 5.04 -14.57 5.84
C HIS A 186 4.99 -14.08 4.40
N ALA A 187 5.32 -12.81 4.12
CA ALA A 187 5.36 -12.29 2.75
C ALA A 187 6.49 -12.94 1.94
N ALA A 188 7.68 -13.11 2.53
CA ALA A 188 8.78 -13.84 1.92
C ALA A 188 8.45 -15.33 1.71
N ALA A 189 7.81 -15.97 2.68
CA ALA A 189 7.37 -17.36 2.58
C ALA A 189 6.27 -17.56 1.53
N ALA A 190 5.27 -16.66 1.45
CA ALA A 190 4.21 -16.71 0.46
C ALA A 190 4.75 -16.70 -0.97
N VAL A 191 5.87 -16.02 -1.18
CA VAL A 191 6.59 -15.98 -2.45
C VAL A 191 7.43 -17.23 -2.69
N THR A 192 7.94 -17.87 -1.65
CA THR A 192 8.82 -19.06 -1.74
C THR A 192 8.04 -20.35 -2.07
N VAL A 193 6.77 -20.46 -1.67
CA VAL A 193 5.95 -21.68 -1.84
C VAL A 193 5.49 -21.91 -3.30
N ASN A 194 5.72 -20.97 -4.21
CA ASN A 194 5.31 -21.06 -5.62
C ASN A 194 6.47 -21.39 -6.59
N LEU A 195 7.58 -21.95 -6.09
CA LEU A 195 8.67 -22.51 -6.92
C LEU A 195 8.48 -24.01 -7.15
#